data_AF-A0A415IAW4-F1
#
_entry.id   AF-A0A415IAW4-F1
#
_cell.length_a   1.000
_cell.length_b   1.000
_cell.length_c   1.000
_cell.angle_alpha   90.00
_cell.angle_beta   90.00
_cell.angle_gamma   90.00
#
_symmetry.space_group_name_H-M   'P 1'
#
loop_
_entity.id
_entity.type
_entity.pdbx_description
1 polymer ?
#
loop_
_entity_poly.entity_id
_entity_poly.type
_entity_poly.pdbx_seq_one_letter_code
_entity_poly.pdbx_strand_id
1 'polypeptide(L)'
;MLGQDGNIGGKTGTTDDAGYCFTSAYNRDGDEIYTVVLNSTTTDQRFTDTATLANWYYGHKVTVAIANTQEKTANGNPLMARIGQTDWTDKTIDATLADPTAQATVFSLAGEVTEKVSYDDLSGTVHVGDKVGSVTLKQDGTKIAVMDLVADEEGAGPNPIEWLLVKLDRLGRRIDNRPLTAESETVAKAPEV
;
A
#
# COMPACT_ATOMS: atom_id res chain seq x y z
N MET A 1 -4.19 2.42 33.73
CA MET A 1 -5.43 2.01 33.03
C MET A 1 -6.60 2.93 33.41
N LEU A 2 -7.73 2.83 32.70
CA LEU A 2 -8.74 3.85 32.33
C LEU A 2 -8.20 5.26 32.14
N GLY A 3 -8.23 5.75 30.90
CA GLY A 3 -7.70 7.05 30.49
C GLY A 3 -6.17 7.11 30.39
N GLN A 4 -5.46 6.03 30.72
CA GLN A 4 -4.01 5.95 30.62
C GLN A 4 -3.60 5.22 29.34
N ASP A 5 -2.68 5.81 28.58
CA ASP A 5 -2.05 5.22 27.40
C ASP A 5 -3.06 4.61 26.40
N GLY A 6 -4.17 5.33 26.16
CA GLY A 6 -5.24 4.90 25.25
C GLY A 6 -6.22 3.87 25.83
N ASN A 7 -6.12 3.48 27.11
CA ASN A 7 -7.12 2.61 27.73
C ASN A 7 -8.48 3.32 27.83
N ILE A 8 -9.52 2.81 27.19
CA ILE A 8 -10.85 3.45 27.14
C ILE A 8 -11.91 2.75 28.00
N GLY A 9 -11.58 1.61 28.59
CA GLY A 9 -12.54 0.85 29.38
C GLY A 9 -12.07 -0.55 29.71
N GLY A 10 -12.76 -1.20 30.64
CA GLY A 10 -12.52 -2.60 30.95
C GLY A 10 -13.36 -3.12 32.11
N LYS A 11 -13.21 -4.42 32.38
CA LYS A 11 -13.89 -5.12 33.47
C LYS A 11 -12.92 -6.04 34.19
N THR A 12 -12.94 -5.95 35.51
CA THR A 12 -12.25 -6.86 36.43
C THR A 12 -13.15 -8.03 36.83
N GLY A 13 -12.53 -9.17 37.12
CA GLY A 13 -13.15 -10.33 37.77
C GLY A 13 -12.14 -11.05 38.65
N THR A 14 -12.56 -11.50 39.83
CA THR A 14 -11.67 -12.21 40.77
C THR A 14 -12.48 -13.21 41.58
N THR A 15 -12.01 -14.47 41.59
CA THR A 15 -12.42 -15.53 42.53
C THR A 15 -11.20 -16.35 42.88
N ASP A 16 -11.28 -17.16 43.94
CA ASP A 16 -10.16 -18.04 44.34
C ASP A 16 -9.78 -19.03 43.22
N ASP A 17 -10.77 -19.55 42.49
CA ASP A 17 -10.54 -20.51 41.40
C ASP A 17 -10.07 -19.86 40.08
N ALA A 18 -10.49 -18.62 39.80
CA ALA A 18 -10.21 -17.95 38.53
C ALA A 18 -8.97 -17.03 38.57
N GLY A 19 -8.44 -16.76 39.77
CA GLY A 19 -7.39 -15.79 40.00
C GLY A 19 -7.82 -14.36 39.66
N TYR A 20 -6.86 -13.50 39.32
CA TYR A 20 -7.11 -12.10 39.00
C TYR A 20 -7.26 -11.90 37.49
N CYS A 21 -8.48 -11.64 37.04
CA CYS A 21 -8.81 -11.45 35.63
C CYS A 21 -9.07 -9.98 35.29
N PHE A 22 -8.76 -9.62 34.06
CA PHE A 22 -9.10 -8.32 33.50
C PHE A 22 -9.26 -8.35 31.98
N THR A 23 -10.30 -7.68 31.49
CA THR A 23 -10.53 -7.44 30.07
C THR A 23 -10.57 -5.94 29.82
N SER A 24 -9.87 -5.46 28.80
CA SER A 24 -9.83 -4.03 28.47
C SER A 24 -9.98 -3.73 27.01
N ALA A 25 -10.55 -2.57 26.72
CA ALA A 25 -10.44 -1.90 25.44
C ALA A 25 -9.36 -0.80 25.50
N TYR A 26 -8.53 -0.75 24.47
CA TYR A 26 -7.58 0.34 24.19
C TYR A 26 -7.89 0.93 22.83
N ASN A 27 -7.76 2.25 22.69
CA ASN A 27 -7.78 2.95 21.43
C ASN A 27 -6.60 3.92 21.39
N ARG A 28 -5.67 3.71 20.45
CA ARG A 28 -4.60 4.67 20.12
C ARG A 28 -4.69 5.01 18.65
N ASP A 29 -4.77 6.30 18.35
CA ASP A 29 -4.82 6.82 16.97
C ASP A 29 -5.93 6.20 16.11
N GLY A 30 -7.07 5.85 16.73
CA GLY A 30 -8.22 5.25 16.05
C GLY A 30 -8.14 3.73 15.87
N ASP A 31 -7.03 3.08 16.23
CA ASP A 31 -6.89 1.62 16.24
C ASP A 31 -7.33 1.08 17.60
N GLU A 32 -8.45 0.33 17.62
CA GLU A 32 -9.04 -0.22 18.83
C GLU A 32 -8.72 -1.70 18.99
N ILE A 33 -8.21 -2.09 20.16
CA ILE A 33 -7.95 -3.48 20.52
C ILE A 33 -8.62 -3.87 21.82
N TYR A 34 -8.84 -5.18 21.96
CA TYR A 34 -9.31 -5.81 23.18
C TYR A 34 -8.23 -6.73 23.74
N THR A 35 -7.94 -6.56 25.02
CA THR A 35 -6.97 -7.38 25.77
C THR A 35 -7.72 -8.21 26.81
N VAL A 36 -7.31 -9.47 26.97
CA VAL A 36 -7.88 -10.37 27.97
C VAL A 36 -6.73 -11.04 28.70
N VAL A 37 -6.63 -10.77 30.01
CA VAL A 37 -5.70 -11.42 30.92
C VAL A 37 -6.52 -12.21 31.94
N LEU A 38 -6.22 -13.50 32.05
CA LEU A 38 -6.90 -14.43 32.94
C LEU A 38 -5.91 -15.04 33.93
N ASN A 39 -6.38 -15.33 35.15
CA ASN A 39 -5.62 -16.05 36.16
C ASN A 39 -4.25 -15.44 36.49
N SER A 40 -4.15 -14.11 36.55
CA SER A 40 -2.96 -13.48 37.12
C SER A 40 -2.88 -13.76 38.63
N THR A 41 -1.67 -13.75 39.17
CA THR A 41 -1.40 -14.06 40.59
C THR A 41 -1.79 -12.92 41.54
N THR A 42 -1.81 -11.67 41.07
CA THR A 42 -2.15 -10.50 41.89
C THR A 42 -3.01 -9.49 41.13
N THR A 43 -3.66 -8.59 41.88
CA THR A 43 -4.40 -7.45 41.32
C THR A 43 -3.54 -6.58 40.41
N ASP A 44 -2.31 -6.29 40.81
CA ASP A 44 -1.44 -5.38 40.04
C ASP A 44 -0.88 -6.07 38.80
N GLN A 45 -0.55 -7.36 38.90
CA GLN A 45 0.00 -8.13 37.78
C GLN A 45 -0.93 -8.13 36.57
N ARG A 46 -2.25 -8.32 36.75
CA ARG A 46 -3.21 -8.32 35.63
C ARG A 46 -3.20 -7.01 34.84
N PHE A 47 -2.97 -5.90 35.54
CA PHE A 47 -2.95 -4.57 34.96
C PHE A 47 -1.62 -4.31 34.25
N THR A 48 -0.51 -4.71 34.85
CA THR A 48 0.81 -4.69 34.21
C THR A 48 0.84 -5.54 32.94
N ASP A 49 0.36 -6.79 32.99
CA ASP A 49 0.32 -7.69 31.83
C ASP A 49 -0.55 -7.12 30.71
N THR A 50 -1.72 -6.57 31.07
CA THR A 50 -2.62 -5.93 30.11
C THR A 50 -1.93 -4.75 29.41
N ALA A 51 -1.26 -3.88 30.17
CA ALA A 51 -0.54 -2.75 29.62
C ALA A 51 0.64 -3.19 28.75
N THR A 52 1.39 -4.22 29.17
CA THR A 52 2.48 -4.81 28.39
C THR A 52 1.97 -5.38 27.07
N LEU A 53 0.86 -6.13 27.08
CA LEU A 53 0.28 -6.70 25.86
C LEU A 53 -0.20 -5.61 24.89
N ALA A 54 -0.89 -4.58 25.39
CA ALA A 54 -1.32 -3.46 24.57
C ALA A 54 -0.11 -2.71 23.99
N ASN A 55 0.89 -2.38 24.81
CA ASN A 55 2.11 -1.71 24.37
C ASN A 55 2.88 -2.52 23.34
N TRP A 56 2.97 -3.83 23.54
CA TRP A 56 3.58 -4.75 22.58
C TRP A 56 2.85 -4.69 21.23
N TYR A 57 1.51 -4.79 21.21
CA TYR A 57 0.74 -4.69 19.97
C TYR A 57 0.99 -3.37 19.23
N TYR A 58 0.83 -2.23 19.91
CA TYR A 58 1.02 -0.92 19.27
C TYR A 58 2.48 -0.69 18.87
N GLY A 59 3.45 -1.23 19.61
CA GLY A 59 4.87 -1.16 19.25
C GLY A 59 5.23 -1.97 18.01
N HIS A 60 4.41 -2.96 17.65
CA HIS A 60 4.58 -3.75 16.42
C HIS A 60 3.84 -3.18 15.21
N LYS A 61 3.09 -2.09 15.38
CA LYS A 61 2.48 -1.33 14.28
C LYS A 61 3.55 -0.42 13.70
N VAL A 62 3.94 -0.70 12.46
CA VAL A 62 4.99 0.04 11.74
C VAL A 62 4.35 0.78 10.58
N THR A 63 4.76 2.02 10.38
CA THR A 63 4.32 2.80 9.23
C THR A 63 5.35 2.68 8.11
N VAL A 64 4.89 2.30 6.93
CA VAL A 64 5.70 2.14 5.72
C VAL A 64 5.21 3.06 4.62
N ALA A 65 6.12 3.58 3.79
CA ALA A 65 5.75 4.33 2.60
C ALA A 65 5.15 3.37 1.56
N ILE A 66 4.04 3.76 0.92
CA ILE A 66 3.45 2.96 -0.15
C ILE A 66 4.33 3.03 -1.41
N ALA A 67 4.84 4.22 -1.73
CA ALA A 67 5.82 4.40 -2.79
C ALA A 67 7.23 4.04 -2.30
N ASN A 68 7.57 2.75 -2.29
CA ASN A 68 8.90 2.28 -1.94
C ASN A 68 9.79 2.18 -3.19
N THR A 69 10.32 3.32 -3.61
CA THR A 69 11.22 3.45 -4.77
C THR A 69 12.24 4.56 -4.53
N GLN A 70 13.43 4.42 -5.12
CA GLN A 70 14.45 5.47 -5.15
C GLN A 70 14.45 6.24 -6.48
N GLU A 71 13.78 5.70 -7.50
CA GLU A 71 13.64 6.36 -8.79
C GLU A 71 12.59 7.47 -8.70
N LYS A 72 12.82 8.51 -9.50
CA LYS A 72 11.94 9.66 -9.57
C LYS A 72 11.54 9.92 -11.01
N THR A 73 10.32 10.42 -11.16
CA THR A 73 9.84 11.00 -12.41
C THR A 73 10.62 12.29 -12.71
N ALA A 74 10.46 12.84 -13.91
CA ALA A 74 11.03 14.14 -14.28
C ALA A 74 10.54 15.29 -13.36
N ASN A 75 9.34 15.17 -12.77
CA ASN A 75 8.78 16.14 -11.84
C ASN A 75 9.28 15.95 -10.39
N GLY A 76 10.07 14.91 -10.12
CA GLY A 76 10.66 14.65 -8.81
C GLY A 76 9.80 13.84 -7.85
N ASN A 77 8.64 13.34 -8.30
CA ASN A 77 7.81 12.41 -7.54
C ASN A 77 8.38 10.98 -7.61
N PRO A 78 8.03 10.08 -6.68
CA PRO A 78 8.44 8.68 -6.74
C PRO A 78 7.90 8.01 -8.01
N LEU A 79 8.78 7.37 -8.79
CA LEU A 79 8.37 6.65 -9.99
C LEU A 79 7.85 5.26 -9.61
N MET A 80 6.54 5.06 -9.75
CA MET A 80 5.89 3.77 -9.44
C MET A 80 5.97 2.80 -10.61
N ALA A 81 5.71 3.29 -11.82
CA ALA A 81 5.68 2.46 -13.01
C ALA A 81 5.88 3.30 -14.28
N ARG A 82 6.34 2.64 -15.34
CA ARG A 82 6.31 3.16 -16.72
C ARG A 82 5.24 2.38 -17.47
N ILE A 83 4.16 3.05 -17.90
CA ILE A 83 2.98 2.39 -18.45
C ILE A 83 2.94 2.57 -19.96
N GLY A 84 2.92 1.47 -20.71
CA GLY A 84 2.86 1.50 -22.17
C GLY A 84 1.64 2.25 -22.70
N GLN A 85 1.85 3.16 -23.64
CA GLN A 85 0.76 3.84 -24.33
C GLN A 85 0.33 3.01 -25.54
N THR A 86 -0.92 2.55 -25.51
CA THR A 86 -1.51 1.61 -26.47
C THR A 86 -1.59 2.19 -27.88
N ASP A 87 -1.58 3.51 -28.04
CA ASP A 87 -1.56 4.14 -29.37
C ASP A 87 -0.17 4.21 -30.00
N TRP A 88 0.87 3.92 -29.24
CA TRP A 88 2.25 3.86 -29.71
C TRP A 88 2.79 2.43 -29.64
N THR A 89 3.97 2.25 -30.21
CA THR A 89 4.70 0.98 -30.27
C THR A 89 5.86 0.93 -29.27
N ASP A 90 6.24 2.09 -28.73
CA ASP A 90 7.49 2.32 -28.03
C ASP A 90 7.43 3.46 -26.99
N LYS A 91 6.25 4.06 -26.74
CA LYS A 91 6.09 5.11 -25.74
C LYS A 91 5.48 4.57 -24.45
N THR A 92 5.93 5.13 -23.33
CA THR A 92 5.40 4.91 -21.99
C THR A 92 5.00 6.24 -21.36
N ILE A 93 4.20 6.18 -20.31
CA ILE A 93 3.88 7.28 -19.41
C ILE A 93 4.42 6.95 -18.02
N ASP A 94 5.25 7.83 -17.48
CA ASP A 94 5.68 7.77 -16.09
C ASP A 94 4.48 7.99 -15.15
N ALA A 95 4.31 7.06 -14.21
CA ALA A 95 3.23 7.08 -13.23
C ALA A 95 3.75 7.19 -11.80
N THR A 96 3.06 7.98 -10.98
CA THR A 96 3.27 8.13 -9.53
C THR A 96 1.97 7.76 -8.78
N LEU A 97 2.01 7.71 -7.46
CA LEU A 97 0.80 7.63 -6.64
C LEU A 97 0.02 8.94 -6.70
N ALA A 98 -1.31 8.87 -6.66
CA ALA A 98 -2.18 10.04 -6.52
C ALA A 98 -1.83 10.90 -5.27
N ASP A 99 -1.39 10.25 -4.19
CA ASP A 99 -0.67 10.88 -3.08
C ASP A 99 0.75 10.28 -3.01
N PRO A 100 1.78 10.99 -3.52
CA PRO A 100 3.17 10.55 -3.51
C PRO A 100 3.76 10.27 -2.11
N THR A 101 3.14 10.80 -1.07
CA THR A 101 3.61 10.68 0.32
C THR A 101 2.79 9.70 1.15
N ALA A 102 1.85 8.99 0.51
CA ALA A 102 0.96 8.06 1.18
C ALA A 102 1.73 6.97 1.94
N GLN A 103 1.24 6.70 3.15
CA GLN A 103 1.79 5.70 4.06
C GLN A 103 0.71 4.69 4.43
N ALA A 104 1.15 3.48 4.75
CA ALA A 104 0.30 2.41 5.25
C ALA A 104 0.85 1.92 6.58
N THR A 105 -0.04 1.53 7.49
CA THR A 105 0.36 0.87 8.74
C THR A 105 0.26 -0.64 8.57
N VAL A 106 1.36 -1.32 8.84
CA VAL A 106 1.51 -2.78 8.77
C VAL A 106 1.86 -3.33 10.15
N PHE A 107 1.75 -4.64 10.31
CA PHE A 107 2.14 -5.30 11.55
C PHE A 107 3.44 -6.06 11.33
N SER A 108 4.50 -5.70 12.06
CA SER A 108 5.86 -6.24 11.86
C SER A 108 6.00 -7.75 12.01
N LEU A 109 5.05 -8.42 12.64
CA LEU A 109 5.05 -9.87 12.80
C LEU A 109 4.04 -10.60 11.91
N ALA A 110 3.32 -9.89 11.05
CA ALA A 110 2.33 -10.48 10.13
C ALA A 110 2.94 -10.93 8.79
N GLY A 111 4.27 -11.09 8.73
CA GLY A 111 4.98 -11.53 7.54
C GLY A 111 5.20 -10.41 6.51
N GLU A 112 5.63 -10.80 5.31
CA GLU A 112 5.99 -9.87 4.25
C GLU A 112 4.78 -9.12 3.68
N VAL A 113 5.03 -7.87 3.29
CA VAL A 113 4.07 -7.10 2.51
C VAL A 113 4.27 -7.46 1.04
N THR A 114 3.17 -7.73 0.36
CA THR A 114 3.14 -7.99 -1.09
C THR A 114 2.46 -6.83 -1.80
N GLU A 115 2.98 -6.50 -2.97
CA GLU A 115 2.47 -5.44 -3.82
C GLU A 115 1.89 -6.05 -5.10
N LYS A 116 0.71 -5.57 -5.50
CA LYS A 116 0.14 -5.85 -6.81
C LYS A 116 -0.18 -4.53 -7.50
N VAL A 117 0.50 -4.28 -8.62
CA VAL A 117 0.23 -3.15 -9.50
C VAL A 117 -0.64 -3.61 -10.67
N SER A 118 -1.62 -2.80 -11.05
CA SER A 118 -2.48 -3.00 -12.21
C SER A 118 -2.51 -1.72 -13.04
N TYR A 119 -2.48 -1.86 -14.36
CA TYR A 119 -2.42 -0.75 -15.31
C TYR A 119 -3.70 -0.65 -16.12
N ASP A 120 -4.09 0.58 -16.42
CA ASP A 120 -5.17 0.86 -17.36
C ASP A 120 -4.61 0.93 -18.79
N ASP A 121 -5.43 0.62 -19.79
CA ASP A 121 -5.06 0.76 -21.20
C ASP A 121 -5.02 2.25 -21.57
N LEU A 122 -3.82 2.79 -21.76
CA LEU A 122 -3.65 4.21 -22.07
C LEU A 122 -3.79 4.45 -23.58
N SER A 123 -4.76 5.25 -23.98
CA SER A 123 -4.99 5.66 -25.37
C SER A 123 -5.40 7.13 -25.44
N GLY A 124 -5.19 7.75 -26.59
CA GLY A 124 -5.39 9.18 -26.80
C GLY A 124 -4.34 10.02 -26.06
N THR A 125 -4.71 11.27 -25.77
CA THR A 125 -3.90 12.17 -24.96
C THR A 125 -4.10 11.86 -23.48
N VAL A 126 -3.00 11.64 -22.78
CA VAL A 126 -2.90 11.48 -21.31
C VAL A 126 -2.36 12.77 -20.73
N HIS A 127 -3.00 13.30 -19.70
CA HIS A 127 -2.57 14.50 -18.99
C HIS A 127 -2.02 14.16 -17.61
N VAL A 128 -1.20 15.05 -17.07
CA VAL A 128 -0.74 14.93 -15.68
C VAL A 128 -1.94 14.86 -14.73
N GLY A 129 -1.94 13.86 -13.86
CA GLY A 129 -3.03 13.61 -12.90
C GLY A 129 -4.12 12.66 -13.40
N ASP A 130 -4.13 12.29 -14.69
CA ASP A 130 -5.03 11.25 -15.19
C ASP A 130 -4.74 9.93 -14.49
N LYS A 131 -5.79 9.21 -14.09
CA LYS A 131 -5.65 7.87 -13.53
C LYS A 131 -5.17 6.90 -14.61
N VAL A 132 -4.10 6.16 -14.30
CA VAL A 132 -3.44 5.24 -15.22
C VAL A 132 -3.30 3.82 -14.66
N GLY A 133 -3.78 3.59 -13.44
CA GLY A 133 -3.77 2.28 -12.82
C GLY A 133 -4.00 2.35 -11.32
N SER A 134 -3.59 1.29 -10.62
CA SER A 134 -3.65 1.23 -9.16
C SER A 134 -2.59 0.30 -8.58
N VAL A 135 -2.22 0.57 -7.32
CA VAL A 135 -1.42 -0.32 -6.49
C VAL A 135 -2.27 -0.85 -5.34
N THR A 136 -2.10 -2.14 -5.02
CA THR A 136 -2.70 -2.78 -3.86
C THR A 136 -1.61 -3.41 -3.00
N LEU A 137 -1.52 -3.01 -1.74
CA LEU A 137 -0.67 -3.66 -0.74
C LEU A 137 -1.47 -4.68 0.06
N LYS A 138 -0.88 -5.86 0.28
CA LYS A 138 -1.43 -6.91 1.13
C LYS A 138 -0.39 -7.45 2.10
N GLN A 139 -0.82 -7.79 3.30
CA GLN A 139 -0.02 -8.51 4.27
C GLN A 139 -0.83 -9.70 4.77
N ASP A 140 -0.23 -10.89 4.78
CA ASP A 140 -0.91 -12.16 5.11
C ASP A 140 -2.27 -12.34 4.39
N GLY A 141 -2.29 -12.03 3.09
CA GLY A 141 -3.50 -12.10 2.26
C GLY A 141 -4.54 -10.99 2.53
N THR A 142 -4.40 -10.24 3.62
CA THR A 142 -5.28 -9.12 4.00
C THR A 142 -4.88 -7.85 3.27
N LYS A 143 -5.86 -7.16 2.69
CA LYS A 143 -5.65 -5.88 1.99
C LYS A 143 -5.35 -4.77 3.01
N ILE A 144 -4.19 -4.13 2.88
CA ILE A 144 -3.75 -3.05 3.76
C ILE A 144 -4.08 -1.68 3.15
N ALA A 145 -3.76 -1.48 1.87
CA ALA A 145 -4.01 -0.23 1.17
C ALA A 145 -4.32 -0.47 -0.31
N VAL A 146 -5.08 0.45 -0.89
CA VAL A 146 -5.29 0.58 -2.34
C VAL A 146 -5.15 2.04 -2.69
N MET A 147 -4.28 2.34 -3.63
CA MET A 147 -4.03 3.71 -4.09
C MET A 147 -4.06 3.76 -5.62
N ASP A 148 -4.52 4.87 -6.15
CA ASP A 148 -4.53 5.11 -7.59
C ASP A 148 -3.14 5.53 -8.05
N LEU A 149 -2.76 5.04 -9.24
CA LEU A 149 -1.63 5.57 -9.98
C LEU A 149 -2.14 6.66 -10.92
N VAL A 150 -1.41 7.77 -10.97
CA VAL A 150 -1.68 8.90 -11.86
C VAL A 150 -0.48 9.18 -12.76
N ALA A 151 -0.74 9.65 -13.97
CA ALA A 151 0.29 10.10 -14.89
C ALA A 151 1.02 11.31 -14.28
N ASP A 152 2.34 11.30 -14.37
CA ASP A 152 3.20 12.40 -13.92
C ASP A 152 3.90 13.09 -15.10
N GLU A 153 3.44 12.86 -16.32
CA GLU A 153 3.86 13.57 -17.52
C GLU A 153 2.73 13.64 -18.55
N GLU A 154 2.89 14.52 -19.54
CA GLU A 154 1.97 14.67 -20.66
C GLU A 154 2.28 13.66 -21.76
N GLY A 155 1.27 12.91 -22.20
CA GLY A 155 1.38 11.89 -23.23
C GLY A 155 0.47 12.16 -24.41
N ALA A 156 0.98 12.78 -25.48
CA ALA A 156 0.16 13.01 -26.67
C ALA A 156 -0.10 11.73 -27.48
N GLY A 157 -1.34 11.54 -27.92
CA GLY A 157 -1.67 10.55 -28.95
C GLY A 157 -1.06 10.89 -30.31
N PRO A 158 -0.90 9.91 -31.21
CA PRO A 158 -0.30 10.13 -32.53
C PRO A 158 -1.17 11.04 -33.40
N ASN A 159 -0.55 12.00 -34.07
CA ASN A 159 -1.20 12.74 -35.15
C ASN A 159 -1.48 11.85 -36.37
N PRO A 160 -2.22 12.29 -37.41
CA PRO A 160 -2.60 11.43 -38.53
C PRO A 160 -1.42 10.78 -39.30
N ILE A 161 -0.28 11.47 -39.38
CA ILE A 161 0.92 10.93 -40.06
C ILE A 161 1.59 9.90 -39.15
N GLU A 162 1.77 10.24 -37.86
CA GLU A 162 2.34 9.32 -36.86
C GLU A 162 1.49 8.06 -36.71
N TRP A 163 0.17 8.19 -36.74
CA TRP A 163 -0.76 7.07 -36.71
C TRP A 163 -0.51 6.10 -37.87
N LEU A 164 -0.28 6.62 -39.08
CA LEU A 164 0.05 5.79 -40.24
C LEU A 164 1.40 5.09 -40.06
N LEU A 165 2.40 5.79 -39.54
CA LEU A 165 3.73 5.23 -39.26
C LEU A 165 3.67 4.13 -38.20
N VAL A 166 2.89 4.33 -37.12
CA VAL A 166 2.65 3.32 -36.08
C VAL A 166 2.00 2.07 -36.68
N LYS A 167 1.05 2.20 -37.62
CA LYS A 167 0.44 1.05 -38.28
C LYS A 167 1.44 0.27 -39.12
N LEU A 168 2.33 0.95 -39.84
CA LEU A 168 3.41 0.33 -40.60
C LEU A 168 4.42 -0.37 -39.66
N ASP A 169 4.80 0.26 -38.56
CA ASP A 169 5.70 -0.34 -37.57
C ASP A 169 5.07 -1.60 -36.93
N ARG A 170 3.79 -1.55 -36.56
CA ARG A 170 3.05 -2.72 -36.06
C ARG A 170 3.01 -3.87 -37.05
N LEU A 171 2.92 -3.59 -38.35
CA LEU A 171 2.97 -4.63 -39.38
C LEU A 171 4.34 -5.32 -39.38
N GLY A 172 5.43 -4.53 -39.37
CA GLY A 172 6.80 -5.06 -39.28
C GLY A 172 7.01 -5.89 -38.01
N ARG A 173 6.60 -5.36 -36.86
CA ARG A 173 6.67 -6.08 -35.57
C ARG A 173 5.89 -7.39 -35.56
N ARG A 174 4.74 -7.46 -36.24
CA ARG A 174 3.97 -8.71 -36.37
C ARG A 174 4.73 -9.76 -37.21
N ILE A 175 5.45 -9.34 -38.24
CA ILE A 175 6.31 -10.23 -39.04
C ILE A 175 7.46 -10.77 -38.17
N ASP A 176 8.03 -9.91 -37.33
CA ASP A 176 9.16 -10.24 -36.46
C ASP A 176 8.76 -10.84 -35.10
N ASN A 177 7.46 -11.04 -34.84
CA ASN A 177 6.91 -11.48 -33.55
C ASN A 177 7.36 -10.63 -32.34
N ARG A 178 7.41 -9.30 -32.50
CA ARG A 178 7.73 -8.32 -31.46
C ARG A 178 6.47 -7.72 -30.80
N PRO A 179 6.53 -7.24 -29.55
CA PRO A 179 5.41 -6.56 -28.89
C PRO A 179 4.88 -5.36 -29.69
N LEU A 180 3.55 -5.20 -29.76
CA LEU A 180 2.87 -4.16 -30.56
C LEU A 180 2.68 -2.83 -29.84
N THR A 181 3.01 -2.80 -28.54
CA THR A 181 3.09 -1.63 -27.67
C THR A 181 4.29 -1.80 -26.75
N ALA A 182 4.72 -0.72 -26.09
CA ALA A 182 5.75 -0.82 -25.07
C ALA A 182 5.23 -1.63 -23.89
N GLU A 183 6.05 -2.50 -23.31
CA GLU A 183 5.65 -3.25 -22.12
C GLU A 183 5.65 -2.31 -20.91
N SER A 184 4.58 -2.39 -20.11
CA SER A 184 4.52 -1.67 -18.84
C SER A 184 5.43 -2.32 -17.81
N GLU A 185 6.15 -1.50 -17.06
CA GLU A 185 7.14 -1.94 -16.08
C GLU A 185 6.81 -1.34 -14.71
N THR A 186 6.76 -2.16 -13.66
CA THR A 186 6.72 -1.69 -12.27
C THR A 186 8.13 -1.38 -11.80
N VAL A 187 8.34 -0.17 -11.27
CA VAL A 187 9.63 0.28 -10.75
C VAL A 187 9.67 0.20 -9.22
N ALA A 188 8.54 0.53 -8.58
CA ALA A 188 8.41 0.40 -7.13
C ALA A 188 8.46 -1.07 -6.69
N LYS A 189 8.84 -1.26 -5.43
CA LYS A 189 8.84 -2.56 -4.78
C LYS A 189 7.87 -2.56 -3.62
N ALA A 190 7.48 -3.74 -3.17
CA ALA A 190 6.77 -3.86 -1.91
C ALA A 190 7.59 -3.25 -0.76
N PRO A 191 6.95 -2.56 0.21
CA PRO A 191 7.65 -2.03 1.37
C PRO A 191 8.21 -3.15 2.25
N GLU A 192 9.41 -2.94 2.78
CA GLU A 192 9.99 -3.82 3.82
C GLU A 192 9.50 -3.39 5.20
N VAL A 193 9.35 -4.35 6.12
CA VAL A 193 8.83 -4.15 7.49
C VAL A 193 9.89 -4.42 8.53
#